data_AF-J9F553-F1
#
_entry.id   AF-J9F553-F1
#
_cell.length_a   1.000
_cell.length_b   1.000
_cell.length_c   1.000
_cell.angle_alpha   90.00
_cell.angle_beta   90.00
_cell.angle_gamma   90.00
#
_symmetry.space_group_name_H-M   'P 1'
#
loop_
_entity.id
_entity.type
_entity.pdbx_description
1 polymer ?
#
loop_
_entity_poly.entity_id
_entity_poly.type
_entity_poly.pdbx_seq_one_letter_code
_entity_poly.pdbx_strand_id
1 'polypeptide(L)'
;SPEALEHDMVFCGLSGMIDPVRPEVTAAIVEAKEAGIRPVMITGDHIDTAVAIAKDLGIVEDASQAITGAQLDKISDEDFKTRVTEI
;
A
#
# COMPACT_ATOMS: atom_id res chain seq x y z
N SER A 1 -11.35 -31.77 -19.98
CA SER A 1 -10.75 -30.95 -18.91
C SER A 1 -11.28 -29.53 -19.08
N PRO A 2 -11.04 -28.59 -18.15
CA PRO A 2 -11.40 -27.18 -18.35
C PRO A 2 -10.93 -26.66 -19.72
N GLU A 3 -9.73 -27.02 -20.16
CA GLU A 3 -9.19 -26.63 -21.46
C GLU A 3 -9.98 -27.18 -22.66
N ALA A 4 -10.73 -28.26 -22.49
CA ALA A 4 -11.58 -28.84 -23.54
C ALA A 4 -12.99 -28.22 -23.60
N LEU A 5 -13.35 -27.37 -22.64
CA LEU A 5 -14.67 -26.70 -22.56
C LEU A 5 -14.54 -25.18 -22.68
N GLU A 6 -13.40 -24.60 -22.30
CA GLU A 6 -13.14 -23.15 -22.27
C GLU A 6 -12.57 -22.64 -23.62
N HIS A 7 -13.18 -23.00 -24.74
CA HIS A 7 -12.84 -22.47 -26.07
C HIS A 7 -14.08 -21.85 -26.74
N ASP A 8 -13.86 -20.92 -27.68
CA ASP A 8 -14.92 -20.23 -28.44
C ASP A 8 -16.00 -19.53 -27.59
N MET A 9 -15.66 -19.12 -26.36
CA MET A 9 -16.56 -18.39 -25.48
C MET A 9 -16.75 -16.93 -25.91
N VAL A 10 -17.91 -16.36 -25.61
CA VAL A 10 -18.19 -14.92 -25.81
C VAL A 10 -17.76 -14.16 -24.56
N PHE A 11 -16.82 -13.22 -24.70
CA PHE A 11 -16.42 -12.35 -23.60
C PHE A 11 -17.55 -11.38 -23.24
N CYS A 12 -18.10 -11.53 -22.03
CA CYS A 12 -19.18 -10.68 -21.53
C CYS A 12 -18.68 -9.40 -20.83
N GLY A 13 -17.48 -9.42 -20.25
CA GLY A 13 -16.94 -8.32 -19.47
C GLY A 13 -15.99 -8.76 -18.36
N LEU A 14 -15.43 -7.80 -17.63
CA LEU A 14 -14.54 -8.02 -16.49
C LEU A 14 -15.02 -7.18 -15.29
N SER A 15 -14.89 -7.75 -14.08
CA SER A 15 -15.13 -7.06 -12.82
C SER A 15 -13.89 -7.13 -11.96
N GLY A 16 -13.47 -5.99 -11.42
CA GLY A 16 -12.43 -5.89 -10.40
C GLY A 16 -13.04 -5.58 -9.04
N MET A 17 -12.37 -6.02 -7.98
CA MET A 17 -12.73 -5.68 -6.59
C MET A 17 -11.48 -5.25 -5.83
N ILE A 18 -11.68 -4.39 -4.85
CA ILE A 18 -10.65 -3.89 -3.94
C ILE A 18 -11.21 -3.93 -2.52
N ASP A 19 -10.35 -4.04 -1.52
CA ASP A 19 -10.71 -3.74 -0.14
C ASP A 19 -10.67 -2.21 0.07
N PRO A 20 -11.83 -1.54 0.14
CA PRO A 20 -11.85 -0.08 0.21
C PRO A 20 -11.38 0.41 1.57
N VAL A 21 -10.69 1.54 1.58
CA VAL A 21 -10.38 2.24 2.84
C VAL A 21 -11.68 2.63 3.56
N ARG A 22 -11.63 2.60 4.90
CA ARG A 22 -12.77 3.08 5.69
C ARG A 22 -12.90 4.60 5.52
N PRO A 23 -14.12 5.15 5.36
CA PRO A 23 -14.32 6.58 5.09
C PRO A 23 -13.68 7.52 6.12
N GLU A 24 -13.61 7.10 7.38
CA GLU A 24 -13.06 7.88 8.48
C GLU A 24 -11.52 8.01 8.46
N VAL A 25 -10.81 7.13 7.74
CA VAL A 25 -9.34 7.05 7.79
C VAL A 25 -8.70 8.30 7.20
N THR A 26 -9.24 8.82 6.09
CA THR A 26 -8.69 10.02 5.45
C THR A 26 -8.71 11.22 6.40
N ALA A 27 -9.81 11.43 7.12
CA ALA A 27 -9.91 12.52 8.09
C ALA A 27 -8.91 12.36 9.24
N ALA A 28 -8.76 11.14 9.77
CA ALA A 28 -7.80 10.85 10.84
C ALA A 28 -6.34 11.06 10.40
N ILE A 29 -5.99 10.71 9.16
CA ILE A 29 -4.65 10.97 8.59
C ILE A 29 -4.38 12.46 8.49
N VAL A 30 -5.36 13.25 8.03
CA VAL A 30 -5.23 14.72 7.94
C VAL A 30 -5.04 15.34 9.33
N GLU A 31 -5.88 14.98 10.29
CA GLU A 31 -5.79 15.48 11.67
C GLU A 31 -4.44 15.15 12.31
N ALA A 32 -3.94 13.92 12.12
CA ALA A 32 -2.63 13.52 12.61
C ALA A 32 -1.51 14.39 12.02
N LYS A 33 -1.55 14.64 10.71
CA LYS A 33 -0.56 15.50 10.03
C LYS A 33 -0.61 16.95 10.52
N GLU A 34 -1.82 17.50 10.69
CA GLU A 34 -2.00 18.87 11.23
C GLU A 34 -1.48 19.00 12.66
N ALA A 35 -1.55 17.92 13.44
CA ALA A 35 -0.97 17.84 14.79
C ALA A 35 0.57 17.62 14.78
N GLY A 36 1.21 17.52 13.61
CA GLY A 36 2.65 17.26 13.48
C GLY A 36 3.03 15.79 13.71
N ILE A 37 2.07 14.87 13.67
CA ILE A 37 2.31 13.43 13.77
C ILE A 37 2.45 12.87 12.36
N ARG A 38 3.57 12.17 12.09
CA ARG A 38 3.81 11.50 10.81
C ARG A 38 3.15 10.11 10.79
N PRO A 39 2.10 9.88 9.97
CA PRO A 39 1.50 8.56 9.85
C PRO A 39 2.41 7.62 9.06
N VAL A 40 2.47 6.35 9.46
CA VAL A 40 3.23 5.30 8.76
C VAL A 40 2.32 4.09 8.57
N MET A 41 2.27 3.56 7.34
CA MET A 41 1.52 2.34 7.03
C MET A 41 2.43 1.11 7.19
N ILE A 42 1.95 0.11 7.93
CA ILE A 42 2.58 -1.21 8.05
C ILE A 42 1.52 -2.24 7.67
N THR A 43 1.78 -3.02 6.62
CA THR A 43 0.84 -4.01 6.09
C THR A 43 1.57 -5.24 5.59
N GLY A 44 0.89 -6.39 5.63
CA GLY A 44 1.36 -7.66 5.04
C GLY A 44 0.90 -7.86 3.59
N ASP A 45 0.22 -6.88 3.00
CA ASP A 45 -0.25 -6.92 1.63
C ASP A 45 0.90 -6.69 0.62
N HIS A 46 0.63 -6.95 -0.66
CA HIS A 46 1.58 -6.69 -1.73
C HIS A 46 1.92 -5.20 -1.81
N ILE A 47 3.19 -4.88 -2.08
CA ILE A 47 3.70 -3.50 -2.05
C ILE A 47 2.94 -2.57 -2.99
N ASP A 48 2.57 -3.05 -4.18
CA ASP A 48 1.85 -2.23 -5.17
C ASP A 48 0.46 -1.82 -4.67
N THR A 49 -0.26 -2.74 -4.02
CA THR A 49 -1.57 -2.45 -3.41
C THR A 49 -1.42 -1.48 -2.26
N ALA A 50 -0.43 -1.72 -1.39
CA ALA A 50 -0.14 -0.85 -0.25
C ALA A 50 0.22 0.57 -0.69
N VAL A 51 1.05 0.72 -1.72
CA VAL A 51 1.44 2.03 -2.28
C VAL A 51 0.23 2.75 -2.88
N ALA A 52 -0.64 2.05 -3.61
CA ALA A 52 -1.85 2.67 -4.17
C ALA A 52 -2.74 3.23 -3.05
N ILE A 53 -3.02 2.42 -2.02
CA ILE A 53 -3.84 2.85 -0.88
C ILE A 53 -3.15 3.97 -0.08
N ALA A 54 -1.84 3.86 0.15
CA ALA A 54 -1.08 4.86 0.89
C ALA A 54 -1.04 6.21 0.15
N LYS A 55 -0.98 6.21 -1.19
CA LYS A 55 -1.09 7.43 -2.00
C LYS A 55 -2.47 8.06 -1.91
N ASP A 56 -3.53 7.26 -2.01
CA ASP A 56 -4.90 7.75 -1.88
C ASP A 56 -5.19 8.35 -0.50
N LEU A 57 -4.59 7.80 0.55
CA LEU A 57 -4.63 8.34 1.92
C LEU A 57 -3.65 9.50 2.14
N GLY A 58 -2.79 9.80 1.16
CA GLY A 58 -1.74 10.81 1.25
C GLY A 58 -0.62 10.45 2.23
N ILE A 59 -0.48 9.20 2.64
CA ILE A 59 0.60 8.74 3.54
C ILE A 59 1.96 8.81 2.84
N VAL A 60 1.99 8.51 1.54
CA VAL A 60 3.18 8.63 0.69
C VAL A 60 2.84 9.41 -0.58
N GLU A 61 3.84 10.06 -1.16
CA GLU A 61 3.77 10.77 -2.45
C GLU A 61 4.21 9.85 -3.60
N ASP A 62 5.24 9.03 -3.34
CA ASP A 62 5.89 8.17 -4.34
C ASP A 62 6.10 6.74 -3.81
N ALA A 63 6.16 5.77 -4.73
CA ALA A 63 6.43 4.36 -4.41
C ALA A 63 7.82 4.16 -3.78
N SER A 64 8.78 5.04 -4.06
CA SER A 64 10.12 5.06 -3.48
C SER A 64 10.14 5.27 -1.96
N GLN A 65 9.05 5.76 -1.37
CA GLN A 65 8.89 5.88 0.08
C GLN A 65 8.39 4.58 0.75
N ALA A 66 8.08 3.55 -0.05
CA ALA A 66 7.68 2.24 0.46
C ALA A 66 8.84 1.24 0.32
N ILE A 67 8.94 0.34 1.30
CA ILE A 67 9.88 -0.78 1.30
C ILE A 67 9.14 -2.06 1.67
N THR A 68 9.57 -3.17 1.09
CA THR A 68 9.11 -4.52 1.46
C THR A 68 9.78 -4.98 2.75
N GLY A 69 9.20 -5.97 3.42
CA GLY A 69 9.84 -6.63 4.57
C GLY A 69 11.23 -7.17 4.25
N ALA A 70 11.41 -7.78 3.07
CA ALA A 70 12.71 -8.30 2.64
C ALA A 70 13.76 -7.20 2.37
N GLN A 71 13.35 -5.97 2.07
CA GLN A 71 14.26 -4.81 2.00
C GLN A 71 14.55 -4.28 3.39
N LEU A 72 13.54 -4.23 4.27
CA LEU A 72 13.69 -3.82 5.67
C LEU A 72 14.68 -4.73 6.41
N ASP A 73 14.61 -6.05 6.24
CA ASP A 73 15.51 -7.03 6.87
C ASP A 73 16.99 -6.85 6.49
N LYS A 74 17.28 -6.13 5.39
CA LYS A 74 18.64 -5.84 4.94
C LYS A 74 19.19 -4.54 5.52
N ILE A 75 18.36 -3.74 6.19
CA ILE A 75 18.75 -2.49 6.83
C ILE A 75 19.25 -2.83 8.24
N SER A 76 20.43 -2.33 8.61
CA SER A 76 20.93 -2.51 9.97
C SER A 76 20.09 -1.69 10.96
N ASP A 77 20.04 -2.09 12.24
CA ASP A 77 19.30 -1.34 13.26
C ASP A 77 19.76 0.12 13.38
N GLU A 78 21.06 0.38 13.20
CA GLU A 78 21.63 1.73 13.26
C GLU A 78 21.23 2.58 12.04
N ASP A 79 21.27 1.98 10.84
CA ASP A 79 20.77 2.64 9.62
C ASP A 79 19.26 2.88 9.71
N PHE A 80 18.51 1.93 10.27
CA PHE A 80 17.06 2.03 10.43
C PHE A 80 16.69 3.17 11.38
N LYS A 81 17.36 3.29 12.54
CA LYS A 81 17.16 4.41 13.47
C LYS A 81 17.38 5.76 12.82
N THR A 82 18.37 5.87 11.94
CA THR A 82 18.66 7.12 11.21
C THR A 82 17.56 7.38 10.17
N ARG A 83 17.28 6.39 9.32
CA ARG A 83 16.28 6.52 8.23
C ARG A 83 14.88 6.82 8.73
N VAL A 84 14.44 6.20 9.82
CA VAL A 84 13.09 6.42 10.35
C VAL A 84 12.92 7.85 10.86
N THR A 85 14.01 8.58 11.15
CA THR A 85 13.95 10.00 11.55
C THR A 85 14.08 10.99 10.39
N GLU A 86 14.63 10.58 9.25
CA GLU A 86 14.95 11.46 8.11
C GLU A 86 13.89 11.48 6.99
N ILE A 87 12.99 10.49 6.96
CA ILE A 87 11.91 10.35 5.96
C ILE A 87 10.62 11.03 6.44
#